data_AF-A0A9N9Q3E1-F1
#
_entry.id   AF-A0A9N9Q3E1-F1
#
_cell.length_a   1.000
_cell.length_b   1.000
_cell.length_c   1.000
_cell.angle_alpha   90.00
_cell.angle_beta   90.00
_cell.angle_gamma   90.00
#
_symmetry.space_group_name_H-M   'P 1'
#
loop_
_entity.id
_entity.type
_entity.pdbx_description
1 polymer ?
#
loop_
_entity_poly.entity_id
_entity_poly.type
_entity_poly.pdbx_seq_one_letter_code
_entity_poly.pdbx_strand_id
1 'polypeptide(L)'
;MDCLTHLPHVVDPEVHYEVQSKRGLAVSGIPTPSSEVIDTILRPDQVNVSSLVEPEVARMTKPIVTRSPPFVIKMAQSCSGQGVWVVRSEADKKNALDTIARALPKLIQQTVESNQHLNPSSFILQEMVPSETRGLSLFITKAGRPIFLGCCRQYVDDTGHWAGGFMSYDEQKALELEYASIAKDIARHCHKVGYYGPFGVDVMDDGKNQKLVIDPNARVQGTTPLCFLKDHFTSRNMKESVIFFPLFLTCTLDEFEKIFASELSDGSLIIIGWSHYSQISVTSVILGAENQEKLGAFIYRLKVYKVEEEG
;
A
#
# COMPACT_ATOMS: atom_id res chain seq x y z
N MET A 1 -17.39 13.86 12.48
CA MET A 1 -16.26 13.72 13.42
C MET A 1 -15.97 12.23 13.57
N ASP A 2 -14.72 11.80 13.36
CA ASP A 2 -14.32 10.39 13.51
C ASP A 2 -14.68 9.91 14.94
N CYS A 3 -15.30 8.73 15.04
CA CYS A 3 -15.73 8.15 16.31
C CYS A 3 -14.57 7.92 17.28
N LEU A 4 -13.31 7.97 16.82
CA LEU A 4 -12.12 7.79 17.64
C LEU A 4 -11.51 9.10 18.14
N THR A 5 -11.98 10.28 17.71
CA THR A 5 -11.41 11.59 18.10
C THR A 5 -11.35 11.85 19.61
N HIS A 6 -12.20 11.18 20.40
CA HIS A 6 -12.24 11.29 21.86
C HIS A 6 -11.10 10.52 22.56
N LEU A 7 -10.37 9.66 21.84
CA LEU A 7 -9.24 8.91 22.37
C LEU A 7 -7.95 9.73 22.34
N PRO A 8 -6.96 9.43 23.18
CA PRO A 8 -5.65 10.08 23.11
C PRO A 8 -4.94 9.70 21.81
N HIS A 9 -4.64 10.70 20.98
CA HIS A 9 -3.90 10.52 19.73
C HIS A 9 -2.48 11.06 19.84
N VAL A 10 -1.52 10.30 19.31
CA VAL A 10 -0.10 10.70 19.27
C VAL A 10 0.15 11.79 18.21
N VAL A 11 -0.63 11.73 17.13
CA VAL A 11 -0.65 12.68 16.00
C VAL A 11 -2.11 13.08 15.77
N ASP A 12 -2.34 14.32 15.34
CA ASP A 12 -3.67 14.76 14.94
C ASP A 12 -4.27 13.81 13.87
N PRO A 13 -5.48 13.25 14.08
CA PRO A 13 -6.11 12.36 13.10
C PRO A 13 -6.24 12.95 11.69
N GLU A 14 -6.43 14.27 11.56
CA GLU A 14 -6.54 14.92 10.25
C GLU A 14 -5.19 15.00 9.55
N VAL A 15 -4.12 15.26 10.32
CA VAL A 15 -2.74 15.17 9.81
C VAL A 15 -2.45 13.74 9.35
N HIS A 16 -2.81 12.74 10.15
CA HIS A 16 -2.63 11.33 9.79
C HIS A 16 -3.40 10.98 8.51
N TYR A 17 -4.67 11.40 8.42
CA TYR A 17 -5.50 11.23 7.23
C TYR A 17 -4.84 11.85 6.00
N GLU A 18 -4.36 13.10 6.09
CA GLU A 18 -3.73 13.81 4.98
C GLU A 18 -2.48 13.08 4.49
N VAL A 19 -1.55 12.73 5.39
CA VAL A 19 -0.27 12.10 5.01
C VAL A 19 -0.45 10.68 4.48
N GLN A 20 -1.52 9.99 4.87
CA GLN A 20 -1.92 8.67 4.35
C GLN A 20 -2.63 8.80 2.98
N SER A 21 -3.11 9.99 2.61
CA SER A 21 -3.91 10.16 1.40
C SER A 21 -3.04 10.35 0.15
N LYS A 22 -3.49 9.78 -0.96
CA LYS A 22 -2.86 9.96 -2.27
C LYS A 22 -3.04 11.39 -2.80
N ARG A 23 -4.12 12.07 -2.37
CA ARG A 23 -4.34 13.50 -2.64
C ARG A 23 -3.29 14.34 -1.93
N GLY A 24 -3.08 14.07 -0.64
CA GLY A 24 -2.06 14.71 0.19
C GLY A 24 -0.68 14.56 -0.41
N LEU A 25 -0.31 13.35 -0.84
CA LEU A 25 0.93 13.13 -1.60
C LEU A 25 1.04 14.04 -2.83
N ALA A 26 0.01 14.09 -3.67
CA ALA A 26 0.02 14.88 -4.91
C ALA A 26 0.25 16.38 -4.69
N VAL A 27 -0.11 16.92 -3.52
CA VAL A 27 0.08 18.33 -3.14
C VAL A 27 1.20 18.56 -2.11
N SER A 28 1.87 17.50 -1.65
CA SER A 28 2.85 17.54 -0.55
C SER A 28 4.17 18.21 -0.91
N GLY A 29 4.51 18.23 -2.20
CA GLY A 29 5.84 18.57 -2.71
C GLY A 29 6.88 17.44 -2.62
N ILE A 30 6.52 16.26 -2.09
CA ILE A 30 7.35 15.06 -2.18
C ILE A 30 7.43 14.64 -3.66
N PRO A 31 8.61 14.22 -4.17
CA PRO A 31 8.71 13.65 -5.51
C PRO A 31 7.70 12.53 -5.72
N THR A 32 6.75 12.74 -6.64
CA THR A 32 5.66 11.84 -7.03
C THR A 32 5.47 11.97 -8.53
N PRO A 33 4.91 10.97 -9.25
CA PRO A 33 4.64 11.15 -10.67
C PRO A 33 3.64 12.29 -10.89
N SER A 34 3.73 12.92 -12.06
CA SER A 34 2.85 14.04 -12.44
C SER A 34 1.39 13.65 -12.23
N SER A 35 0.68 14.44 -11.44
CA SER A 35 -0.63 14.10 -10.90
C SER A 35 -1.59 15.27 -11.05
N GLU A 36 -2.79 14.99 -11.53
CA GLU A 36 -3.94 15.90 -11.52
C GLU A 36 -4.87 15.45 -10.39
N VAL A 37 -5.18 16.37 -9.48
CA VAL A 37 -6.14 16.13 -8.38
C VAL A 37 -7.52 16.60 -8.83
N ILE A 38 -8.51 15.72 -8.77
CA ILE A 38 -9.90 16.02 -9.08
C ILE A 38 -10.70 16.01 -7.77
N ASP A 39 -10.95 17.21 -7.26
CA ASP A 39 -11.81 17.44 -6.10
C ASP A 39 -13.25 17.72 -6.54
N THR A 40 -14.22 17.48 -5.65
CA THR A 40 -15.58 17.97 -5.87
C THR A 40 -15.66 19.48 -5.59
N ILE A 41 -16.50 20.19 -6.34
CA ILE A 41 -16.81 21.61 -6.10
C ILE A 41 -18.14 21.81 -5.37
N LEU A 42 -18.89 20.73 -5.10
CA LEU A 42 -20.16 20.83 -4.39
C LEU A 42 -19.92 20.99 -2.89
N ARG A 43 -20.67 21.92 -2.30
CA ARG A 43 -20.70 22.11 -0.84
C ARG A 43 -21.62 21.08 -0.17
N PRO A 44 -21.49 20.86 1.15
CA PRO A 44 -22.35 19.96 1.92
C PRO A 44 -23.86 20.19 1.74
N ASP A 45 -24.30 21.44 1.58
CA ASP A 45 -25.72 21.78 1.35
C ASP A 45 -26.23 21.38 -0.05
N GLN A 46 -25.31 21.04 -0.96
CA GLN A 46 -25.60 20.78 -2.38
C GLN A 46 -25.50 19.29 -2.76
N VAL A 47 -24.84 18.46 -1.96
CA VAL A 47 -24.49 17.07 -2.33
C VAL A 47 -25.69 16.12 -2.46
N ASN A 48 -26.86 16.50 -1.95
CA ASN A 48 -28.11 15.74 -2.05
C ASN A 48 -29.05 16.25 -3.14
N VAL A 49 -28.66 17.30 -3.88
CA VAL A 49 -29.46 17.87 -4.97
C VAL A 49 -29.09 17.17 -6.27
N SER A 50 -29.91 16.21 -6.73
CA SER A 50 -29.60 15.38 -7.90
C SER A 50 -29.23 16.18 -9.16
N SER A 51 -29.90 17.32 -9.38
CA SER A 51 -29.62 18.21 -10.51
C SER A 51 -28.26 18.91 -10.46
N LEU A 52 -27.58 18.90 -9.30
CA LEU A 52 -26.21 19.38 -9.13
C LEU A 52 -25.18 18.24 -9.15
N VAL A 53 -25.55 17.07 -8.60
CA VAL A 53 -24.64 15.91 -8.51
C VAL A 53 -24.34 15.32 -9.89
N GLU A 54 -25.34 15.17 -10.77
CA GLU A 54 -25.13 14.57 -12.09
C GLU A 54 -24.14 15.38 -12.97
N PRO A 55 -24.29 16.71 -13.13
CA PRO A 55 -23.30 17.52 -13.83
C PRO A 55 -21.92 17.48 -13.18
N GLU A 56 -21.86 17.38 -11.85
CA GLU A 56 -20.59 17.30 -11.14
C GLU A 56 -19.85 16.00 -11.43
N VAL A 57 -20.56 14.87 -11.46
CA VAL A 57 -19.98 13.58 -11.84
C VAL A 57 -19.44 13.65 -13.27
N ALA A 58 -20.18 14.25 -14.20
CA ALA A 58 -19.71 14.46 -15.58
C ALA A 58 -18.46 15.35 -15.63
N ARG A 59 -18.41 16.43 -14.83
CA ARG A 59 -17.23 17.31 -14.73
C ARG A 59 -16.02 16.57 -14.20
N MET A 60 -16.18 15.85 -13.08
CA MET A 60 -15.09 15.14 -12.43
C MET A 60 -14.56 14.00 -13.30
N THR A 61 -15.42 13.31 -14.07
CA THR A 61 -14.99 12.19 -14.93
C THR A 61 -14.46 12.64 -16.30
N LYS A 62 -14.70 13.88 -16.72
CA LYS A 62 -14.22 14.41 -18.01
C LYS A 62 -12.71 14.24 -18.24
N PRO A 63 -11.81 14.51 -17.27
CA PRO A 63 -10.38 14.28 -17.45
C PRO A 63 -10.03 12.82 -17.79
N ILE A 64 -10.77 11.83 -17.25
CA ILE A 64 -10.61 10.41 -17.60
C ILE A 64 -10.98 10.19 -19.06
N VAL A 65 -12.11 10.73 -19.50
CA VAL A 65 -12.60 10.57 -20.88
C VAL A 65 -11.62 11.14 -21.90
N THR A 66 -11.05 12.32 -21.61
CA THR A 66 -10.20 13.05 -22.55
C THR A 66 -8.76 12.56 -22.59
N ARG A 67 -8.30 11.81 -21.58
CA ARG A 67 -6.91 11.36 -21.49
C ARG A 67 -6.70 10.07 -22.28
N SER A 68 -5.64 10.05 -23.09
CA SER A 68 -5.19 8.83 -23.76
C SER A 68 -4.40 7.95 -22.80
N PRO A 69 -4.59 6.62 -22.81
CA PRO A 69 -3.72 5.68 -22.11
C PRO A 69 -2.24 5.81 -22.56
N PRO A 70 -1.26 5.48 -21.69
CA PRO A 70 -1.44 4.94 -20.35
C PRO A 70 -1.45 5.98 -19.23
N PHE A 71 -2.21 5.71 -18.16
CA PHE A 71 -2.22 6.49 -16.92
C PHE A 71 -2.75 5.65 -15.75
N VAL A 72 -2.69 6.19 -14.54
CA VAL A 72 -3.20 5.54 -13.33
C VAL A 72 -4.26 6.43 -12.70
N ILE A 73 -5.39 5.84 -12.31
CA ILE A 73 -6.43 6.50 -11.52
C ILE A 73 -6.33 6.00 -10.09
N LYS A 74 -6.38 6.89 -9.10
CA LYS A 74 -6.35 6.50 -7.68
C LYS A 74 -7.36 7.29 -6.86
N MET A 75 -8.18 6.62 -6.07
CA MET A 75 -8.99 7.28 -5.05
C MET A 75 -8.08 7.92 -3.99
N ALA A 76 -8.48 9.05 -3.38
CA ALA A 76 -7.65 9.72 -2.38
C ALA A 76 -7.36 8.83 -1.15
N GLN A 77 -8.35 8.02 -0.74
CA GLN A 77 -8.24 7.03 0.32
C GLN A 77 -8.74 5.68 -0.21
N SER A 78 -7.93 4.64 -0.04
CA SER A 78 -8.31 3.27 -0.37
C SER A 78 -7.36 2.25 0.27
N CYS A 79 -7.73 0.96 0.27
CA CYS A 79 -6.96 -0.11 0.90
C CYS A 79 -6.71 -1.27 -0.09
N SER A 80 -5.55 -1.92 0.02
CA SER A 80 -5.21 -3.16 -0.69
C SER A 80 -5.41 -3.13 -2.21
N GLY A 81 -5.03 -2.04 -2.87
CA GLY A 81 -5.18 -1.89 -4.33
C GLY A 81 -6.61 -1.56 -4.80
N GLN A 82 -7.62 -1.71 -3.93
CA GLN A 82 -8.96 -1.22 -4.23
C GLN A 82 -8.89 0.29 -4.49
N GLY A 83 -9.67 0.80 -5.43
CA GLY A 83 -9.63 2.22 -5.79
C GLY A 83 -8.37 2.66 -6.54
N VAL A 84 -7.58 1.73 -7.08
CA VAL A 84 -6.50 2.02 -8.03
C VAL A 84 -6.82 1.33 -9.36
N TRP A 85 -6.74 2.08 -10.46
CA TRP A 85 -6.92 1.54 -11.81
C TRP A 85 -5.71 1.87 -12.65
N VAL A 86 -5.01 0.83 -13.13
CA VAL A 86 -3.91 0.97 -14.10
C VAL A 86 -4.53 0.92 -15.49
N VAL A 87 -4.62 2.07 -16.15
CA VAL A 87 -5.25 2.21 -17.46
C VAL A 87 -4.18 2.07 -18.54
N ARG A 88 -4.12 0.90 -19.20
CA ARG A 88 -3.17 0.62 -20.28
C ARG A 88 -3.82 0.67 -21.66
N SER A 89 -5.13 0.48 -21.72
CA SER A 89 -5.91 0.43 -22.94
C SER A 89 -7.21 1.23 -22.82
N GLU A 90 -7.88 1.45 -23.96
CA GLU A 90 -9.21 2.04 -23.99
C GLU A 90 -10.26 1.17 -23.27
N ALA A 91 -10.07 -0.15 -23.26
CA ALA A 91 -10.93 -1.08 -22.52
C ALA A 91 -10.79 -0.88 -21.00
N ASP A 92 -9.56 -0.77 -20.49
CA ASP A 92 -9.30 -0.46 -19.07
C ASP A 92 -9.91 0.90 -18.70
N LYS A 93 -9.75 1.89 -19.59
CA LYS A 93 -10.30 3.24 -19.41
C LYS A 93 -11.81 3.20 -19.26
N LYS A 94 -12.49 2.47 -20.15
CA LYS A 94 -13.95 2.29 -20.09
C LYS A 94 -14.37 1.60 -18.79
N ASN A 95 -13.69 0.52 -18.40
CA ASN A 95 -14.02 -0.23 -17.18
C ASN A 95 -13.83 0.62 -15.91
N ALA A 96 -12.74 1.36 -15.84
CA ALA A 96 -12.46 2.28 -14.73
C ALA A 96 -13.50 3.41 -14.68
N LEU A 97 -13.81 4.03 -15.82
CA LEU A 97 -14.81 5.09 -15.94
C LEU A 97 -16.20 4.61 -15.50
N ASP A 98 -16.66 3.46 -15.98
CA ASP A 98 -17.97 2.88 -15.62
C ASP A 98 -18.06 2.58 -14.11
N THR A 99 -16.95 2.20 -13.49
CA THR A 99 -16.89 1.92 -12.05
C THR A 99 -16.91 3.22 -11.24
N ILE A 100 -16.06 4.18 -11.61
CA ILE A 100 -15.96 5.48 -10.93
C ILE A 100 -17.25 6.27 -11.07
N ALA A 101 -17.82 6.37 -12.27
CA ALA A 101 -19.07 7.11 -12.51
C ALA A 101 -20.25 6.57 -11.68
N ARG A 102 -20.30 5.26 -11.42
CA ARG A 102 -21.31 4.64 -10.55
C ARG A 102 -21.07 4.90 -9.06
N ALA A 103 -19.81 4.98 -8.63
CA ALA A 103 -19.45 5.17 -7.23
C ALA A 103 -19.48 6.65 -6.80
N LEU A 104 -19.14 7.56 -7.70
CA LEU A 104 -18.89 8.98 -7.40
C LEU A 104 -20.10 9.73 -6.80
N PRO A 105 -21.36 9.52 -7.24
CA PRO A 105 -22.52 10.14 -6.58
C PRO A 105 -22.56 9.86 -5.08
N LYS A 106 -22.29 8.59 -4.69
CA LYS A 106 -22.31 8.18 -3.28
C LYS A 106 -21.15 8.80 -2.50
N LEU A 107 -19.97 8.88 -3.12
CA LEU A 107 -18.80 9.52 -2.50
C LEU A 107 -19.00 11.02 -2.30
N ILE A 108 -19.62 11.71 -3.26
CA ILE A 108 -19.99 13.13 -3.16
C ILE A 108 -20.97 13.34 -1.99
N GLN A 109 -22.01 12.50 -1.91
CA GLN A 109 -23.03 12.53 -0.85
C GLN A 109 -22.48 12.30 0.57
N GLN A 110 -21.29 11.72 0.72
CA GLN A 110 -20.63 11.55 2.02
C GLN A 110 -19.93 12.84 2.52
N THR A 111 -19.90 13.90 1.71
CA THR A 111 -19.35 15.19 2.13
C THR A 111 -20.33 15.93 3.02
N VAL A 112 -19.89 16.25 4.23
CA VAL A 112 -20.62 16.98 5.25
C VAL A 112 -19.77 18.14 5.75
N GLU A 113 -20.38 19.09 6.48
CA GLU A 113 -19.67 20.27 7.00
C GLU A 113 -18.42 19.89 7.81
N SER A 114 -18.49 18.81 8.61
CA SER A 114 -17.37 18.37 9.44
C SER A 114 -16.23 17.65 8.70
N ASN A 115 -16.36 17.34 7.41
CA ASN A 115 -15.30 16.63 6.67
C ASN A 115 -14.96 17.24 5.30
N GLN A 116 -15.66 18.30 4.87
CA GLN A 116 -15.44 18.91 3.55
C GLN A 116 -13.99 19.32 3.31
N HIS A 117 -13.29 19.77 4.36
CA HIS A 117 -11.89 20.19 4.28
C HIS A 117 -10.93 19.03 4.00
N LEU A 118 -11.35 17.78 4.26
CA LEU A 118 -10.59 16.57 3.97
C LEU A 118 -10.73 16.09 2.52
N ASN A 119 -11.64 16.70 1.74
CA ASN A 119 -11.91 16.35 0.34
C ASN A 119 -12.17 14.83 0.13
N PRO A 120 -13.21 14.26 0.78
CA PRO A 120 -13.42 12.81 0.84
C PRO A 120 -13.77 12.18 -0.52
N SER A 121 -14.27 12.98 -1.46
CA SER A 121 -14.74 12.50 -2.78
C SER A 121 -13.68 12.62 -3.88
N SER A 122 -12.43 12.94 -3.53
CA SER A 122 -11.38 13.21 -4.50
C SER A 122 -10.74 11.95 -5.08
N PHE A 123 -10.25 12.08 -6.30
CA PHE A 123 -9.37 11.10 -6.92
C PHE A 123 -8.26 11.78 -7.74
N ILE A 124 -7.25 11.01 -8.09
CA ILE A 124 -6.02 11.46 -8.72
C ILE A 124 -5.88 10.78 -10.07
N LEU A 125 -5.54 11.54 -11.10
CA LEU A 125 -5.02 11.03 -12.37
C LEU A 125 -3.52 11.23 -12.42
N GLN A 126 -2.78 10.13 -12.49
CA GLN A 126 -1.33 10.13 -12.38
C GLN A 126 -0.70 9.54 -13.63
N GLU A 127 0.46 10.07 -14.04
CA GLU A 127 1.27 9.45 -15.09
C GLU A 127 1.74 8.05 -14.68
N MET A 128 1.82 7.13 -15.65
CA MET A 128 2.31 5.79 -15.39
C MET A 128 3.84 5.77 -15.36
N VAL A 129 4.41 5.21 -14.29
CA VAL A 129 5.85 5.02 -14.15
C VAL A 129 6.24 3.62 -14.62
N PRO A 130 7.20 3.47 -15.55
CA PRO A 130 7.53 2.18 -16.15
C PRO A 130 8.56 1.39 -15.32
N SER A 131 8.32 1.20 -14.02
CA SER A 131 9.21 0.45 -13.13
C SER A 131 8.45 -0.38 -12.11
N GLU A 132 9.16 -1.32 -11.47
CA GLU A 132 8.63 -2.08 -10.35
C GLU A 132 8.54 -1.24 -9.08
N THR A 133 7.52 -1.51 -8.27
CA THR A 133 7.37 -0.90 -6.95
C THR A 133 8.33 -1.52 -5.94
N ARG A 134 8.97 -0.68 -5.12
CA ARG A 134 9.64 -1.07 -3.88
C ARG A 134 8.89 -0.53 -2.67
N GLY A 135 8.66 -1.39 -1.69
CA GLY A 135 8.04 -1.02 -0.42
C GLY A 135 9.12 -0.61 0.58
N LEU A 136 9.16 0.67 0.92
CA LEU A 136 10.09 1.26 1.87
C LEU A 136 9.39 1.47 3.22
N SER A 137 9.95 0.89 4.28
CA SER A 137 9.49 1.08 5.65
C SER A 137 10.42 2.05 6.38
N LEU A 138 9.86 3.15 6.85
CA LEU A 138 10.56 4.18 7.62
C LEU A 138 9.92 4.36 9.00
N PHE A 139 10.68 4.95 9.92
CA PHE A 139 10.13 5.60 11.10
C PHE A 139 10.52 7.07 11.09
N ILE A 140 9.54 7.96 11.08
CA ILE A 140 9.77 9.41 11.13
C ILE A 140 9.79 9.83 12.60
N THR A 141 10.93 10.32 13.06
CA THR A 141 11.08 10.80 14.44
C THR A 141 10.35 12.12 14.64
N LYS A 142 10.01 12.45 15.89
CA LYS A 142 9.44 13.77 16.25
C LYS A 142 10.33 14.95 15.85
N ALA A 143 11.65 14.74 15.77
CA ALA A 143 12.63 15.72 15.29
C ALA A 143 12.72 15.81 13.75
N GLY A 144 11.85 15.13 13.00
CA GLY A 144 11.82 15.18 11.54
C GLY A 144 12.93 14.41 10.84
N ARG A 145 13.61 13.49 11.55
CA ARG A 145 14.59 12.59 10.93
C ARG A 145 13.93 11.28 10.47
N PRO A 146 14.23 10.79 9.25
CA PRO A 146 13.88 9.44 8.87
C PRO A 146 14.83 8.43 9.52
N ILE A 147 14.28 7.32 9.99
CA ILE A 147 15.01 6.10 10.32
C ILE A 147 14.60 5.06 9.29
N PHE A 148 15.57 4.54 8.54
CA PHE A 148 15.34 3.46 7.60
C PHE A 148 15.15 2.15 8.38
N LEU A 149 14.02 1.47 8.17
CA LEU A 149 13.76 0.16 8.78
C LEU A 149 14.06 -0.97 7.80
N GLY A 150 13.70 -0.79 6.53
CA GLY A 150 13.96 -1.77 5.48
C GLY A 150 13.29 -1.40 4.16
N CYS A 151 13.71 -2.08 3.10
CA CYS A 151 13.15 -1.97 1.76
C CYS A 151 12.90 -3.38 1.20
N CYS A 152 11.67 -3.60 0.73
CA CYS A 152 11.21 -4.89 0.21
C CYS A 152 10.83 -4.80 -1.27
N ARG A 153 10.97 -5.93 -1.96
CA ARG A 153 10.23 -6.18 -3.22
C ARG A 153 8.80 -6.53 -2.85
N GLN A 154 7.83 -6.03 -3.60
CA GLN A 154 6.43 -6.39 -3.39
C GLN A 154 6.02 -7.52 -4.31
N TYR A 155 5.23 -8.46 -3.78
CA TYR A 155 4.50 -9.41 -4.59
C TYR A 155 3.08 -8.90 -4.77
N VAL A 156 2.71 -8.70 -6.03
CA VAL A 156 1.37 -8.37 -6.46
C VAL A 156 0.90 -9.53 -7.33
N ASP A 157 -0.31 -10.03 -7.09
CA ASP A 157 -0.89 -11.10 -7.91
C ASP A 157 -1.40 -10.59 -9.27
N ASP A 158 -1.87 -11.51 -10.10
CA ASP A 158 -2.37 -11.21 -11.45
C ASP A 158 -3.62 -10.31 -11.46
N THR A 159 -4.30 -10.20 -10.31
CA THR A 159 -5.47 -9.33 -10.11
C THR A 159 -5.10 -7.94 -9.57
N GLY A 160 -3.81 -7.71 -9.26
CA GLY A 160 -3.32 -6.46 -8.73
C GLY A 160 -3.38 -6.33 -7.21
N HIS A 161 -3.69 -7.40 -6.47
CA HIS A 161 -3.69 -7.37 -5.01
C HIS A 161 -2.31 -7.68 -4.44
N TRP A 162 -2.00 -7.04 -3.30
CA TRP A 162 -0.75 -7.30 -2.59
C TRP A 162 -0.80 -8.69 -1.93
N ALA A 163 0.12 -9.57 -2.31
CA ALA A 163 0.21 -10.97 -1.89
C ALA A 163 1.38 -11.26 -0.93
N GLY A 164 2.20 -10.24 -0.65
CA GLY A 164 3.38 -10.39 0.20
C GLY A 164 4.56 -9.53 -0.19
N GLY A 165 5.73 -9.84 0.37
CA GLY A 165 6.95 -9.14 0.02
C GLY A 165 8.19 -9.94 0.35
N PHE A 166 9.28 -9.58 -0.32
CA PHE A 166 10.57 -10.23 -0.20
C PHE A 166 11.63 -9.24 0.25
N MET A 167 12.52 -9.69 1.14
CA MET A 167 13.64 -8.91 1.66
C MET A 167 14.93 -9.75 1.62
N SER A 168 15.94 -9.19 0.97
CA SER A 168 17.33 -9.61 1.14
C SER A 168 18.00 -8.72 2.18
N TYR A 169 18.53 -9.32 3.25
CA TYR A 169 19.20 -8.60 4.34
C TYR A 169 20.57 -8.06 3.92
N ASP A 170 21.24 -8.72 2.98
CA ASP A 170 22.54 -8.29 2.43
C ASP A 170 22.39 -7.01 1.58
N GLU A 171 21.25 -6.81 0.92
CA GLU A 171 20.98 -5.62 0.08
C GLU A 171 20.64 -4.36 0.89
N GLN A 172 20.19 -4.49 2.16
CA GLN A 172 19.56 -3.38 2.89
C GLN A 172 20.45 -2.16 3.09
N LYS A 173 21.76 -2.34 3.28
CA LYS A 173 22.70 -1.22 3.45
C LYS A 173 22.84 -0.39 2.16
N ALA A 174 22.86 -1.05 1.01
CA ALA A 174 22.91 -0.36 -0.27
C ALA A 174 21.59 0.36 -0.55
N LEU A 175 20.46 -0.30 -0.26
CA LEU A 175 19.12 0.28 -0.40
C LEU A 175 18.93 1.50 0.53
N GLU A 176 19.40 1.46 1.77
CA GLU A 176 19.34 2.63 2.66
C GLU A 176 20.00 3.86 2.04
N LEU A 177 21.18 3.68 1.41
CA LEU A 177 21.88 4.76 0.72
C LEU A 177 21.14 5.22 -0.53
N GLU A 178 20.61 4.28 -1.31
CA GLU A 178 19.85 4.55 -2.55
C GLU A 178 18.60 5.38 -2.27
N TYR A 179 17.84 5.04 -1.21
CA TYR A 179 16.57 5.70 -0.86
C TYR A 179 16.74 6.86 0.15
N ALA A 180 17.97 7.20 0.54
CA ALA A 180 18.23 8.22 1.56
C ALA A 180 17.66 9.61 1.19
N SER A 181 17.71 10.00 -0.10
CA SER A 181 17.20 11.30 -0.54
C SER A 181 15.68 11.38 -0.40
N ILE A 182 14.95 10.39 -0.93
CA ILE A 182 13.49 10.39 -0.87
C ILE A 182 12.99 10.24 0.57
N ALA A 183 13.68 9.45 1.41
CA ALA A 183 13.36 9.34 2.83
C ALA A 183 13.49 10.70 3.57
N LYS A 184 14.48 11.53 3.20
CA LYS A 184 14.63 12.88 3.76
C LYS A 184 13.52 13.82 3.31
N ASP A 185 13.09 13.75 2.05
CA ASP A 185 12.00 14.57 1.55
C ASP A 185 10.66 14.21 2.23
N ILE A 186 10.38 12.91 2.38
CA ILE A 186 9.23 12.41 3.14
C ILE A 186 9.29 12.91 4.59
N ALA A 187 10.42 12.75 5.28
CA ALA A 187 10.56 13.16 6.68
C ALA A 187 10.41 14.68 6.86
N ARG A 188 10.93 15.48 5.92
CA ARG A 188 10.77 16.94 5.93
C ARG A 188 9.31 17.34 5.80
N HIS A 189 8.57 16.71 4.87
CA HIS A 189 7.14 16.95 4.72
C HIS A 189 6.37 16.54 5.98
N CYS A 190 6.58 15.31 6.47
CA CYS A 190 5.93 14.79 7.67
C CYS A 190 6.15 15.72 8.88
N HIS A 191 7.40 16.14 9.11
CA HIS A 191 7.72 17.06 10.20
C HIS A 191 7.02 18.42 10.06
N LYS A 192 6.98 18.97 8.84
CA LYS A 192 6.30 20.24 8.55
C LYS A 192 4.82 20.19 8.90
N VAL A 193 4.14 19.07 8.63
CA VAL A 193 2.70 18.89 8.91
C VAL A 193 2.43 18.32 10.31
N GLY A 194 3.47 18.08 11.11
CA GLY A 194 3.33 17.59 12.49
C GLY A 194 3.20 16.07 12.63
N TYR A 195 3.41 15.30 11.55
CA TYR A 195 3.42 13.84 11.59
C TYR A 195 4.76 13.27 12.10
N TYR A 196 4.68 12.26 12.96
CA TYR A 196 5.80 11.40 13.35
C TYR A 196 5.27 10.00 13.71
N GLY A 197 6.06 8.97 13.42
CA GLY A 197 5.64 7.57 13.60
C GLY A 197 6.08 6.67 12.44
N PRO A 198 5.56 5.43 12.36
CA PRO A 198 5.83 4.54 11.25
C PRO A 198 5.32 5.13 9.93
N PHE A 199 6.10 5.01 8.87
CA PHE A 199 5.75 5.51 7.55
C PHE A 199 6.23 4.53 6.50
N GLY A 200 5.29 3.72 6.03
CA GLY A 200 5.44 2.93 4.83
C GLY A 200 5.24 3.76 3.58
N VAL A 201 5.94 3.42 2.52
CA VAL A 201 5.79 4.11 1.23
C VAL A 201 6.16 3.20 0.09
N ASP A 202 5.41 3.31 -0.99
CA ASP A 202 5.68 2.60 -2.24
C ASP A 202 6.39 3.57 -3.19
N VAL A 203 7.55 3.14 -3.68
CA VAL A 203 8.45 3.97 -4.48
C VAL A 203 8.76 3.27 -5.80
N MET A 204 8.78 4.05 -6.87
CA MET A 204 9.15 3.63 -8.22
C MET A 204 10.30 4.49 -8.75
N ASP A 205 11.06 3.97 -9.71
CA ASP A 205 12.09 4.71 -10.44
C ASP A 205 11.51 5.22 -11.76
N ASP A 206 11.72 6.50 -12.08
CA ASP A 206 11.24 7.09 -13.33
C ASP A 206 12.11 6.76 -14.56
N GLY A 207 13.19 6.00 -14.36
CA GLY A 207 14.18 5.67 -15.39
C GLY A 207 15.19 6.80 -15.64
N LYS A 208 15.10 7.91 -14.92
CA LYS A 208 16.01 9.06 -14.97
C LYS A 208 16.76 9.24 -13.63
N ASN A 209 16.85 8.15 -12.85
CA ASN A 209 17.42 8.11 -11.50
C ASN A 209 16.64 8.94 -10.46
N GLN A 210 15.38 9.29 -10.72
CA GLN A 210 14.53 9.90 -9.71
C GLN A 210 13.64 8.85 -9.07
N LYS A 211 13.68 8.79 -7.74
CA LYS A 211 12.74 8.01 -6.94
C LYS A 211 11.45 8.80 -6.76
N LEU A 212 10.33 8.20 -7.14
CA LEU A 212 9.01 8.80 -7.05
C LEU A 212 8.15 7.99 -6.08
N VAL A 213 7.58 8.66 -5.10
CA VAL A 213 6.58 8.07 -4.22
C VAL A 213 5.27 7.92 -4.98
N ILE A 214 4.69 6.73 -4.97
CA ILE A 214 3.44 6.41 -5.68
C ILE A 214 2.27 6.10 -4.73
N ASP A 215 2.55 5.68 -3.50
CA ASP A 215 1.53 5.39 -2.49
C ASP A 215 2.07 5.59 -1.07
N PRO A 216 1.53 6.56 -0.30
CA PRO A 216 1.91 6.72 1.10
C PRO A 216 1.10 5.79 2.01
N ASN A 217 1.77 5.20 2.99
CA ASN A 217 1.18 4.34 4.00
C ASN A 217 1.74 4.74 5.36
N ALA A 218 1.29 5.87 5.91
CA ALA A 218 1.62 6.40 7.24
C ALA A 218 1.17 5.47 8.39
N ARG A 219 1.68 4.24 8.41
CA ARG A 219 1.34 3.14 9.32
C ARG A 219 2.40 2.05 9.17
N VAL A 220 2.31 1.04 10.03
CA VAL A 220 3.04 -0.22 9.85
C VAL A 220 2.48 -0.93 8.61
N GLN A 221 3.35 -1.31 7.67
CA GLN A 221 2.99 -2.04 6.46
C GLN A 221 3.00 -3.55 6.70
N GLY A 222 2.36 -4.30 5.80
CA GLY A 222 2.39 -5.76 5.82
C GLY A 222 3.82 -6.32 5.76
N THR A 223 4.76 -5.65 5.09
CA THR A 223 6.17 -6.06 5.02
C THR A 223 7.05 -5.59 6.19
N THR A 224 6.58 -4.68 7.04
CA THR A 224 7.38 -4.15 8.16
C THR A 224 7.86 -5.23 9.15
N PRO A 225 7.13 -6.34 9.41
CA PRO A 225 7.67 -7.46 10.19
C PRO A 225 9.01 -8.01 9.68
N LEU A 226 9.25 -8.03 8.37
CA LEU A 226 10.56 -8.44 7.81
C LEU A 226 11.70 -7.53 8.28
N CYS A 227 11.42 -6.23 8.47
CA CYS A 227 12.41 -5.28 8.98
C CYS A 227 12.79 -5.60 10.44
N PHE A 228 11.79 -5.89 11.28
CA PHE A 228 12.00 -6.14 12.70
C PHE A 228 12.61 -7.53 12.98
N LEU A 229 12.44 -8.48 12.07
CA LEU A 229 12.99 -9.83 12.20
C LEU A 229 14.40 -9.97 11.62
N LYS A 230 15.04 -8.88 11.17
CA LYS A 230 16.38 -8.89 10.61
C LYS A 230 17.39 -9.64 11.49
N ASP A 231 17.46 -9.31 12.77
CA ASP A 231 18.45 -9.93 13.68
C ASP A 231 18.11 -11.39 13.95
N HIS A 232 16.82 -11.74 14.01
CA HIS A 232 16.36 -13.13 14.16
C HIS A 232 16.85 -14.02 13.02
N PHE A 233 16.70 -13.57 11.77
CA PHE A 233 17.11 -14.34 10.60
C PHE A 233 18.63 -14.31 10.39
N THR A 234 19.25 -13.13 10.48
CA THR A 234 20.69 -13.00 10.21
C THR A 234 21.55 -13.72 11.26
N SER A 235 21.14 -13.77 12.53
CA SER A 235 21.83 -14.57 13.56
C SER A 235 21.78 -16.08 13.29
N ARG A 236 20.88 -16.52 12.41
CA ARG A 236 20.69 -17.92 11.98
C ARG A 236 21.24 -18.18 10.57
N ASN A 237 22.06 -17.27 10.05
CA ASN A 237 22.59 -17.33 8.69
C ASN A 237 21.51 -17.33 7.58
N MET A 238 20.29 -16.85 7.91
CA MET A 238 19.21 -16.66 6.94
C MET A 238 19.28 -15.23 6.40
N LYS A 239 19.57 -15.11 5.11
CA LYS A 239 19.84 -13.83 4.44
C LYS A 239 18.67 -13.34 3.61
N GLU A 240 17.77 -14.25 3.27
CA GLU A 240 16.61 -14.00 2.43
C GLU A 240 15.35 -14.34 3.21
N SER A 241 14.33 -13.50 3.07
CA SER A 241 13.04 -13.75 3.71
C SER A 241 11.87 -13.29 2.86
N VAL A 242 10.73 -13.94 3.05
CA VAL A 242 9.47 -13.61 2.41
C VAL A 242 8.37 -13.58 3.45
N ILE A 243 7.44 -12.66 3.30
CA ILE A 243 6.12 -12.72 3.94
C ILE A 243 5.07 -12.98 2.87
N PHE A 244 4.10 -13.84 3.17
CA PHE A 244 2.91 -14.03 2.36
C PHE A 244 1.65 -13.61 3.11
N PHE A 245 0.74 -12.93 2.41
CA PHE A 245 -0.54 -12.47 2.96
C PHE A 245 -1.56 -12.21 1.84
N PRO A 246 -2.82 -12.67 1.99
CA PRO A 246 -3.20 -13.88 2.72
C PRO A 246 -2.73 -15.13 1.97
N LEU A 247 -2.46 -16.21 2.70
CA LEU A 247 -2.33 -17.55 2.12
C LEU A 247 -3.57 -18.37 2.45
N PHE A 248 -4.19 -18.93 1.40
CA PHE A 248 -5.27 -19.88 1.52
C PHE A 248 -4.70 -21.30 1.43
N LEU A 249 -4.87 -22.09 2.49
CA LEU A 249 -4.31 -23.43 2.60
C LEU A 249 -5.41 -24.48 2.80
N THR A 250 -5.20 -25.67 2.23
CA THR A 250 -6.08 -26.83 2.38
C THR A 250 -5.87 -27.58 3.70
N CYS A 251 -4.73 -27.37 4.37
CA CYS A 251 -4.42 -28.02 5.64
C CYS A 251 -4.90 -27.19 6.85
N THR A 252 -5.12 -27.89 7.96
CA THR A 252 -5.39 -27.30 9.28
C THR A 252 -4.10 -26.79 9.94
N LEU A 253 -4.22 -25.99 11.01
CA LEU A 253 -3.06 -25.53 11.79
C LEU A 253 -2.27 -26.72 12.36
N ASP A 254 -2.96 -27.69 12.96
CA ASP A 254 -2.33 -28.88 13.55
C ASP A 254 -1.54 -29.72 12.52
N GLU A 255 -2.07 -29.86 11.31
CA GLU A 255 -1.37 -30.54 10.22
C GLU A 255 -0.16 -29.73 9.77
N PHE A 256 -0.33 -28.42 9.60
CA PHE A 256 0.73 -27.50 9.20
C PHE A 256 1.90 -27.50 10.18
N GLU A 257 1.61 -27.43 11.49
CA GLU A 257 2.62 -27.49 12.54
C GLU A 257 3.39 -28.81 12.54
N LYS A 258 2.73 -29.93 12.25
CA LYS A 258 3.39 -31.24 12.11
C LYS A 258 4.27 -31.31 10.85
N ILE A 259 3.79 -30.79 9.72
CA ILE A 259 4.49 -30.80 8.43
C ILE A 259 5.76 -29.94 8.49
N PHE A 260 5.69 -28.78 9.13
CA PHE A 260 6.78 -27.79 9.21
C PHE A 260 7.40 -27.70 10.61
N ALA A 261 7.33 -28.76 11.40
CA ALA A 261 7.79 -28.77 12.79
C ALA A 261 9.27 -28.36 12.94
N SER A 262 10.13 -28.80 12.01
CA SER A 262 11.55 -28.43 11.98
C SER A 262 11.74 -26.93 11.78
N GLU A 263 11.04 -26.36 10.80
CA GLU A 263 11.17 -24.97 10.39
C GLU A 263 10.57 -24.00 11.41
N LEU A 264 9.51 -24.43 12.10
CA LEU A 264 8.98 -23.72 13.27
C LEU A 264 9.97 -23.74 14.44
N SER A 265 10.60 -24.88 14.68
CA SER A 265 11.55 -25.08 15.79
C SER A 265 12.85 -24.31 15.58
N ASP A 266 13.41 -24.32 14.36
CA ASP A 266 14.64 -23.60 14.03
C ASP A 266 14.42 -22.09 13.80
N GLY A 267 13.17 -21.69 13.58
CA GLY A 267 12.75 -20.31 13.39
C GLY A 267 12.86 -19.81 11.95
N SER A 268 13.05 -20.69 10.97
CA SER A 268 12.95 -20.38 9.54
C SER A 268 11.51 -20.16 9.08
N LEU A 269 10.51 -20.60 9.86
CA LEU A 269 9.08 -20.35 9.64
C LEU A 269 8.46 -19.66 10.85
N ILE A 270 7.74 -18.57 10.61
CA ILE A 270 6.98 -17.86 11.64
C ILE A 270 5.54 -17.73 11.16
N ILE A 271 4.59 -18.20 11.96
CA ILE A 271 3.16 -18.00 11.75
C ILE A 271 2.77 -16.65 12.37
N ILE A 272 2.29 -15.71 11.56
CA ILE A 272 1.86 -14.38 12.03
C ILE A 272 0.42 -14.42 12.53
N GLY A 273 -0.43 -15.19 11.84
CA GLY A 273 -1.83 -15.33 12.19
C GLY A 273 -2.47 -16.47 11.40
N TRP A 274 -3.49 -17.09 12.01
CA TRP A 274 -4.24 -18.20 11.42
C TRP A 274 -5.73 -18.00 11.70
N SER A 275 -6.54 -18.15 10.67
CA SER A 275 -8.00 -18.12 10.75
C SER A 275 -8.59 -19.22 9.88
N HIS A 276 -9.85 -19.57 10.14
CA HIS A 276 -10.61 -20.51 9.33
C HIS A 276 -11.69 -19.77 8.55
N TYR A 277 -11.82 -20.10 7.27
CA TYR A 277 -12.93 -19.66 6.44
C TYR A 277 -13.51 -20.87 5.73
N SER A 278 -14.69 -21.32 6.17
CA SER A 278 -15.28 -22.59 5.71
C SER A 278 -14.32 -23.77 5.93
N GLN A 279 -13.96 -24.51 4.87
CA GLN A 279 -13.08 -25.68 4.91
C GLN A 279 -11.61 -25.35 4.60
N ILE A 280 -11.26 -24.06 4.48
CA ILE A 280 -9.89 -23.63 4.18
C ILE A 280 -9.31 -22.81 5.33
N SER A 281 -8.00 -22.88 5.48
CA SER A 281 -7.24 -22.05 6.41
C SER A 281 -6.79 -20.79 5.69
N VAL A 282 -6.94 -19.63 6.35
CA VAL A 282 -6.42 -18.34 5.91
C VAL A 282 -5.31 -17.94 6.86
N THR A 283 -4.09 -17.82 6.35
CA THR A 283 -2.90 -17.62 7.18
C THR A 283 -1.99 -16.55 6.62
N SER A 284 -1.04 -16.13 7.44
CA SER A 284 0.08 -15.29 7.03
C SER A 284 1.34 -15.81 7.69
N VAL A 285 2.36 -16.03 6.88
CA VAL A 285 3.61 -16.66 7.34
C VAL A 285 4.81 -15.88 6.83
N ILE A 286 5.90 -15.97 7.57
CA ILE A 286 7.21 -15.47 7.18
C ILE A 286 8.14 -16.67 7.05
N LEU A 287 8.84 -16.76 5.93
CA LEU A 287 9.89 -17.75 5.70
C LEU A 287 11.24 -17.03 5.66
N GLY A 288 12.26 -17.64 6.25
CA GLY A 288 13.66 -17.26 6.13
C GLY A 288 14.49 -18.41 5.57
N ALA A 289 15.50 -18.09 4.76
CA ALA A 289 16.47 -19.07 4.26
C ALA A 289 17.83 -18.42 4.01
N GLU A 290 18.87 -19.22 3.85
CA GLU A 290 20.24 -18.75 3.69
C GLU A 290 20.50 -18.06 2.35
N ASN A 291 19.72 -18.41 1.32
CA ASN A 291 19.80 -17.82 -0.02
C ASN A 291 18.48 -18.01 -0.78
N GLN A 292 18.39 -17.40 -1.96
CA GLN A 292 17.19 -17.41 -2.79
C GLN A 292 16.82 -18.81 -3.30
N GLU A 293 17.79 -19.68 -3.56
CA GLU A 293 17.55 -21.05 -4.02
C GLU A 293 16.83 -21.87 -2.93
N LYS A 294 17.36 -21.85 -1.71
CA LYS A 294 16.74 -22.52 -0.56
C LYS A 294 15.39 -21.90 -0.21
N LEU A 295 15.27 -20.58 -0.29
CA LEU A 295 13.98 -19.91 -0.10
C LEU A 295 12.96 -20.38 -1.14
N GLY A 296 13.36 -20.49 -2.41
CA GLY A 296 12.52 -20.99 -3.50
C GLY A 296 12.04 -22.42 -3.27
N ALA A 297 12.94 -23.32 -2.83
CA ALA A 297 12.57 -24.69 -2.46
C ALA A 297 11.60 -24.74 -1.28
N PHE A 298 11.78 -23.85 -0.29
CA PHE A 298 10.87 -23.74 0.85
C PHE A 298 9.49 -23.22 0.42
N ILE A 299 9.44 -22.15 -0.37
CA ILE A 299 8.19 -21.63 -0.95
C ILE A 299 7.47 -22.70 -1.76
N TYR A 300 8.19 -23.50 -2.55
CA TYR A 300 7.59 -24.58 -3.33
C TYR A 300 6.90 -25.61 -2.42
N ARG A 301 7.57 -26.07 -1.36
CA ARG A 301 6.97 -26.98 -0.37
C ARG A 301 5.73 -26.39 0.29
N LEU A 302 5.75 -25.10 0.63
CA LEU A 302 4.60 -24.41 1.20
C LEU A 302 3.42 -24.37 0.22
N LYS A 303 3.69 -24.05 -1.05
CA LYS A 303 2.67 -23.89 -2.09
C LYS A 303 1.95 -25.18 -2.48
N VAL A 304 2.48 -26.36 -2.17
CA VAL A 304 1.78 -27.65 -2.35
C VAL A 304 0.43 -27.69 -1.62
N TYR A 305 0.29 -26.93 -0.54
CA TYR A 305 -0.94 -26.84 0.24
C TYR A 305 -1.81 -25.64 -0.13
N LYS A 306 -1.35 -24.78 -1.05
CA LYS A 306 -2.08 -23.58 -1.45
C LYS A 306 -3.33 -23.99 -2.25
N VAL A 307 -4.46 -23.38 -1.92
CA VAL A 307 -5.67 -23.46 -2.74
C VAL A 307 -5.43 -22.67 -4.03
N GLU A 308 -5.63 -23.30 -5.20
CA GLU A 308 -5.70 -22.55 -6.46
C GLU A 308 -6.96 -21.69 -6.43
N GLU A 309 -6.82 -20.38 -6.66
CA GLU A 309 -7.99 -19.52 -6.84
C GLU A 309 -8.64 -19.92 -8.17
N GLU A 310 -9.82 -20.56 -8.11
CA GLU A 310 -10.69 -20.65 -9.28
C GLU A 310 -11.09 -19.21 -9.63
N GLY A 311 -10.58 -18.71 -10.76
CA GLY A 311 -10.79 -17.34 -11.23
C GLY A 311 -12.22 -16.98 -11.59
#